data_AF-A0A6B3GAA6-F1
#
_entry.id   AF-A0A6B3GAA6-F1
#
_cell.length_a   1.000
_cell.length_b   1.000
_cell.length_c   1.000
_cell.angle_alpha   90.00
_cell.angle_beta   90.00
_cell.angle_gamma   90.00
#
_symmetry.space_group_name_H-M   'P 1'
#
loop_
_entity.id
_entity.type
_entity.pdbx_description
1 polymer ?
#
loop_
_entity_poly.entity_id
_entity_poly.type
_entity_poly.pdbx_seq_one_letter_code
_entity_poly.pdbx_strand_id
1 'polypeptide(L)'
;MNIAGMLAEAFDRVGEAVHAAVEGLPPDDLNARLDEDANSISWLVWHLTRVQDDHIADASGTAQIWLTEGWADRFALPFDATDTGYGHSSDEVAAVRVDSADPLLGY
;
A
#
# COMPACT_ATOMS: atom_id res chain seq x y z
N MET A 1 12.27 -25.94 8.30
CA MET A 1 11.96 -24.51 8.17
C MET A 1 12.95 -23.72 9.02
N ASN A 2 13.67 -22.77 8.43
CA ASN A 2 14.58 -21.87 9.14
C ASN A 2 13.90 -20.50 9.35
N ILE A 3 14.55 -19.60 10.10
CA ILE A 3 13.98 -18.28 10.44
C ILE A 3 13.62 -17.49 9.18
N ALA A 4 14.50 -17.48 8.17
CA ALA A 4 14.24 -16.78 6.92
C ALA A 4 13.00 -17.32 6.19
N GLY A 5 12.83 -18.64 6.12
CA GLY A 5 11.64 -19.25 5.51
C GLY A 5 10.35 -18.93 6.27
N MET A 6 10.39 -18.86 7.60
CA MET A 6 9.23 -18.46 8.41
C MET A 6 8.85 -16.99 8.18
N LEU A 7 9.82 -16.09 8.02
CA LEU A 7 9.56 -14.69 7.71
C LEU A 7 8.98 -14.53 6.30
N ALA A 8 9.53 -15.23 5.30
CA ALA A 8 9.01 -15.23 3.95
C ALA A 8 7.55 -15.71 3.89
N GLU A 9 7.23 -16.84 4.55
CA GLU A 9 5.85 -17.35 4.65
C GLU A 9 4.92 -16.33 5.32
N ALA A 10 5.39 -15.62 6.35
CA ALA A 10 4.59 -14.59 7.00
C ALA A 10 4.26 -13.42 6.07
N PHE A 11 5.21 -12.98 5.23
CA PHE A 11 4.98 -11.92 4.24
C PHE A 11 4.09 -12.39 3.07
N ASP A 12 4.24 -13.64 2.61
CA ASP A 12 3.37 -14.20 1.55
C ASP A 12 1.89 -14.16 1.96
N ARG A 13 1.60 -14.49 3.23
CA ARG A 13 0.24 -14.45 3.79
C ARG A 13 -0.35 -13.04 3.85
N VAL A 14 0.48 -12.00 3.97
CA VAL A 14 0.02 -10.60 3.88
C VAL A 14 -0.48 -10.32 2.47
N GLY A 15 0.25 -10.78 1.44
CA GLY A 15 -0.20 -10.69 0.05
C GLY A 15 -1.56 -11.37 -0.17
N GLU A 16 -1.73 -12.61 0.29
CA GLU A 16 -3.02 -13.32 0.22
C GLU A 16 -4.17 -12.52 0.87
N ALA A 17 -3.92 -11.90 2.03
CA ALA A 17 -4.91 -11.10 2.73
C ALA A 17 -5.27 -9.80 1.99
N VAL A 18 -4.27 -9.13 1.38
CA VAL A 18 -4.50 -7.95 0.53
C VAL A 18 -5.38 -8.32 -0.66
N HIS A 19 -5.03 -9.38 -1.39
CA HIS A 19 -5.84 -9.85 -2.52
C HIS A 19 -7.27 -10.16 -2.11
N ALA A 20 -7.46 -10.92 -1.02
CA ALA A 20 -8.80 -11.24 -0.51
C ALA A 20 -9.62 -10.02 -0.07
N ALA A 21 -8.96 -8.94 0.38
CA ALA A 21 -9.62 -7.71 0.82
C ALA A 21 -9.98 -6.75 -0.32
N VAL A 22 -9.27 -6.81 -1.45
CA VAL A 22 -9.32 -5.80 -2.52
C VAL A 22 -9.96 -6.33 -3.80
N GLU A 23 -9.75 -7.61 -4.12
CA GLU A 23 -10.12 -8.18 -5.41
C GLU A 23 -11.62 -8.08 -5.69
N GLY A 24 -11.97 -7.51 -6.84
CA GLY A 24 -13.36 -7.34 -7.30
C GLY A 24 -14.11 -6.16 -6.67
N LEU A 25 -13.51 -5.39 -5.75
CA LEU A 25 -14.15 -4.19 -5.20
C LEU A 25 -14.14 -3.04 -6.23
N PRO A 26 -15.26 -2.31 -6.38
CA PRO A 26 -15.31 -1.12 -7.20
C PRO A 26 -14.54 0.05 -6.52
N PRO A 27 -14.11 1.07 -7.29
CA PRO A 27 -13.38 2.22 -6.75
C PRO A 27 -14.12 2.94 -5.62
N ASP A 28 -15.44 3.02 -5.67
CA ASP A 28 -16.23 3.67 -4.62
C ASP A 28 -16.07 2.96 -3.27
N ASP A 29 -16.03 1.62 -3.26
CA ASP A 29 -15.84 0.84 -2.04
C ASP A 29 -14.37 0.89 -1.57
N LEU A 30 -13.42 0.83 -2.52
CA LEU A 30 -11.99 0.94 -2.21
C LEU A 30 -11.65 2.27 -1.54
N ASN A 31 -12.28 3.36 -1.99
CA ASN A 31 -12.04 4.71 -1.52
C ASN A 31 -13.01 5.15 -0.42
N ALA A 32 -13.95 4.29 -0.01
CA ALA A 32 -14.95 4.62 1.00
C ALA A 32 -14.29 4.88 2.35
N ARG A 33 -14.76 5.94 3.01
CA ARG A 33 -14.47 6.23 4.43
C ARG A 33 -15.80 6.17 5.18
N LEU A 34 -15.96 5.14 6.01
CA LEU A 34 -17.22 4.88 6.73
C LEU A 34 -17.49 5.91 7.85
N ASP A 35 -16.45 6.60 8.26
CA ASP A 35 -16.46 7.72 9.20
C ASP A 35 -15.43 8.76 8.72
N GLU A 36 -15.58 10.01 9.15
CA GLU A 36 -14.69 11.10 8.76
C GLU A 36 -13.23 10.85 9.17
N ASP A 37 -12.98 10.04 10.20
CA ASP A 37 -11.64 9.68 10.66
C ASP A 37 -11.23 8.24 10.28
N ALA A 38 -12.09 7.49 9.58
CA ALA A 38 -11.77 6.14 9.15
C ALA A 38 -10.77 6.14 7.99
N ASN A 39 -9.85 5.19 7.98
CA ASN A 39 -9.01 4.93 6.82
C ASN A 39 -9.80 4.17 5.75
N SER A 40 -9.60 4.54 4.48
CA SER A 40 -10.14 3.77 3.34
C SER A 40 -9.33 2.49 3.11
N ILE A 41 -9.91 1.52 2.39
CA ILE A 41 -9.18 0.30 1.98
C ILE A 41 -7.96 0.69 1.14
N SER A 42 -8.14 1.65 0.24
CA SER A 42 -7.05 2.17 -0.62
C SER A 42 -5.89 2.70 0.19
N TRP A 43 -6.17 3.54 1.20
CA TRP A 43 -5.13 4.06 2.08
C TRP A 43 -4.45 2.96 2.87
N LEU A 44 -5.21 2.02 3.44
CA LEU A 44 -4.65 0.93 4.26
C LEU A 44 -3.69 0.04 3.48
N VAL A 45 -4.07 -0.35 2.26
CA VAL A 45 -3.24 -1.23 1.42
C VAL A 45 -2.05 -0.48 0.84
N TRP A 46 -2.22 0.76 0.38
CA TRP A 46 -1.11 1.60 -0.06
C TRP A 46 -0.11 1.87 1.07
N HIS A 47 -0.57 2.25 2.26
CA HIS A 47 0.29 2.48 3.43
C HIS A 47 1.09 1.22 3.81
N LEU A 48 0.40 0.07 3.89
CA LEU A 48 1.02 -1.22 4.19
C LEU A 48 2.15 -1.56 3.22
N THR A 49 1.88 -1.47 1.91
CA THR A 49 2.83 -1.83 0.85
C THR A 49 3.96 -0.81 0.71
N ARG A 50 3.70 0.49 0.96
CA ARG A 50 4.75 1.52 1.05
C ARG A 50 5.72 1.26 2.20
N VAL A 51 5.21 0.98 3.41
CA VAL A 51 6.05 0.68 4.57
C VAL A 51 6.84 -0.61 4.36
N GLN A 52 6.25 -1.63 3.75
CA GLN A 52 6.95 -2.86 3.44
C GLN A 52 8.11 -2.63 2.44
N ASP A 53 7.86 -1.97 1.31
CA ASP A 53 8.90 -1.65 0.32
C ASP A 53 10.01 -0.77 0.93
N ASP A 54 9.64 0.32 1.60
CA ASP A 54 10.59 1.24 2.24
C ASP A 54 11.55 0.53 3.21
N HIS A 55 11.00 -0.24 4.16
CA HIS A 55 11.81 -0.91 5.18
C HIS A 55 12.62 -2.09 4.62
N ILE A 56 12.06 -2.88 3.71
CA ILE A 56 12.78 -4.03 3.13
C ILE A 56 13.89 -3.54 2.20
N ALA A 57 13.65 -2.46 1.44
CA ALA A 57 14.67 -1.84 0.61
C ALA A 57 15.84 -1.32 1.44
N ASP A 58 15.58 -0.59 2.53
CA ASP A 58 16.63 -0.11 3.45
C ASP A 58 17.41 -1.28 4.09
N ALA A 59 16.70 -2.26 4.64
CA ALA A 59 17.32 -3.44 5.26
C ALA A 59 18.17 -4.26 4.28
N SER A 60 17.82 -4.24 2.99
CA SER A 60 18.51 -4.98 1.93
C SER A 60 19.56 -4.13 1.19
N GLY A 61 19.65 -2.82 1.45
CA GLY A 61 20.51 -1.90 0.72
C GLY A 61 20.12 -1.73 -0.76
N THR A 62 18.85 -1.90 -1.10
CA THR A 62 18.31 -1.74 -2.45
C THR A 62 17.48 -0.46 -2.57
N ALA A 63 17.19 -0.03 -3.80
CA ALA A 63 16.23 1.04 -4.02
C ALA A 63 14.78 0.52 -3.86
N GLN A 64 13.87 1.40 -3.46
CA GLN A 64 12.44 1.11 -3.36
C GLN A 64 11.86 0.82 -4.76
N ILE A 65 11.04 -0.22 -4.86
CA ILE A 65 10.29 -0.57 -6.08
C ILE A 65 9.36 0.59 -6.46
N TRP A 66 8.75 1.23 -5.45
CA TRP A 66 7.87 2.39 -5.61
C TRP A 66 8.45 3.48 -6.52
N LEU A 67 9.75 3.78 -6.31
CA LEU A 67 10.47 4.85 -7.00
C LEU A 67 11.11 4.39 -8.31
N THR A 68 11.40 3.09 -8.45
CA THR A 68 12.19 2.58 -9.57
C THR A 68 11.37 1.92 -10.66
N GLU A 69 10.15 1.47 -10.36
CA GLU A 69 9.27 0.75 -11.30
C GLU A 69 8.03 1.56 -11.74
N GLY A 70 8.03 2.87 -11.47
CA GLY A 70 7.00 3.81 -11.92
C GLY A 70 5.69 3.75 -11.14
N TRP A 71 5.68 3.14 -9.95
CA TRP A 71 4.47 3.04 -9.12
C TRP A 71 4.04 4.39 -8.58
N ALA A 72 4.97 5.26 -8.18
CA ALA A 72 4.67 6.63 -7.79
C ALA A 72 3.86 7.38 -8.86
N ASP A 73 4.24 7.25 -10.13
CA ASP A 73 3.55 7.87 -11.26
C ASP A 73 2.18 7.21 -11.55
N ARG A 74 2.07 5.88 -11.38
CA ARG A 74 0.79 5.15 -11.57
C ARG A 74 -0.25 5.51 -10.52
N PHE A 75 0.18 5.67 -9.26
CA PHE A 75 -0.68 6.10 -8.17
C PHE A 75 -0.96 7.61 -8.21
N ALA A 76 -0.01 8.42 -8.69
CA ALA A 76 -0.14 9.87 -8.88
C ALA A 76 -0.69 10.64 -7.66
N LEU A 77 -0.30 10.22 -6.45
CA LEU A 77 -0.77 10.81 -5.20
C LEU A 77 -0.13 12.20 -4.97
N PRO A 78 -0.85 13.13 -4.33
CA PRO A 78 -0.39 14.51 -4.14
C PRO A 78 0.57 14.69 -2.94
N PHE A 79 1.50 13.75 -2.76
CA PHE A 79 2.46 13.75 -1.65
C PHE A 79 3.91 13.75 -2.15
N ASP A 80 4.87 13.80 -1.24
CA ASP A 80 6.26 13.53 -1.59
C ASP A 80 6.39 12.10 -2.15
N ALA A 81 7.27 11.89 -3.12
CA ALA A 81 7.44 10.58 -3.74
C ALA A 81 7.91 9.51 -2.74
N THR A 82 8.54 9.90 -1.63
CA THR A 82 8.99 8.99 -0.58
C THR A 82 7.96 8.79 0.54
N ASP A 83 6.82 9.47 0.49
CA ASP A 83 5.78 9.35 1.52
C ASP A 83 5.29 7.90 1.66
N THR A 84 5.04 7.51 2.90
CA THR A 84 4.55 6.18 3.26
C THR A 84 3.17 6.22 3.90
N GLY A 85 2.62 7.39 4.24
CA GLY A 85 1.39 7.53 5.00
C GLY A 85 1.59 7.72 6.51
N TYR A 86 2.80 7.53 7.02
CA TYR A 86 3.04 7.61 8.46
C TYR A 86 2.78 9.03 8.99
N GLY A 87 1.81 9.16 9.89
CA GLY A 87 1.43 10.45 10.47
C GLY A 87 0.47 11.28 9.61
N HIS A 88 -0.10 10.72 8.54
CA HIS A 88 -1.14 11.38 7.77
C HIS A 88 -2.29 11.85 8.66
N SER A 89 -2.71 13.09 8.44
CA SER A 89 -3.98 13.65 8.91
C SER A 89 -5.17 13.02 8.18
N SER A 90 -6.38 13.27 8.69
CA SER A 90 -7.60 12.78 8.06
C SER A 90 -7.75 13.29 6.61
N ASP A 91 -7.37 14.53 6.32
CA ASP A 91 -7.42 15.08 4.95
C ASP A 91 -6.42 14.40 4.01
N GLU A 92 -5.21 14.08 4.50
CA GLU A 92 -4.20 13.34 3.73
C GLU A 92 -4.61 11.88 3.54
N VAL A 93 -5.30 11.26 4.49
CA VAL A 93 -5.94 9.95 4.31
C VAL A 93 -6.99 10.03 3.19
N ALA A 94 -7.82 11.08 3.17
CA ALA A 94 -8.87 11.27 2.17
C ALA A 94 -8.32 11.40 0.74
N ALA A 95 -7.10 11.93 0.61
CA ALA A 95 -6.45 12.17 -0.66
C ALA A 95 -5.84 10.90 -1.29
N VAL A 96 -5.67 9.80 -0.55
CA VAL A 96 -5.27 8.52 -1.14
C VAL A 96 -6.47 7.87 -1.80
N ARG A 97 -6.50 7.95 -3.14
CA ARG A 97 -7.57 7.40 -3.97
C ARG A 97 -7.01 6.62 -5.16
N VAL A 98 -7.71 5.57 -5.56
CA VAL A 98 -7.41 4.79 -6.78
C VAL A 98 -8.66 4.63 -7.65
N ASP A 99 -8.47 4.56 -8.96
CA ASP A 99 -9.56 4.39 -9.93
C ASP A 99 -9.88 2.92 -10.23
N SER A 100 -9.11 1.97 -9.71
CA SER A 100 -9.36 0.53 -9.74
C SER A 100 -8.57 -0.19 -8.65
N ALA A 101 -8.84 -1.49 -8.47
CA ALA A 101 -8.05 -2.36 -7.60
C ALA A 101 -6.63 -2.64 -8.15
N ASP A 102 -6.41 -2.48 -9.46
CA ASP A 102 -5.17 -2.88 -10.14
C ASP A 102 -3.89 -2.29 -9.53
N PRO A 103 -3.79 -0.98 -9.21
CA PRO A 103 -2.59 -0.44 -8.58
C PRO A 103 -2.33 -1.02 -7.18
N LEU A 104 -3.37 -1.39 -6.43
CA LEU A 104 -3.25 -1.96 -5.08
C LEU A 104 -2.86 -3.45 -5.11
N LEU A 105 -3.23 -4.17 -6.18
CA LEU A 105 -2.92 -5.60 -6.36
C LEU A 105 -1.62 -5.83 -7.13
N GLY A 106 -1.16 -4.83 -7.89
CA GLY A 106 0.03 -4.93 -8.72
C GLY A 106 1.31 -4.45 -8.04
N TYR A 107 1.20 -3.56 -7.04
CA TYR A 107 2.31 -3.04 -6.25
C TYR A 107 2.54 -3.91 -5.01
#